data_AF-A0A0T6ANW1-F1
#
_entry.id   AF-A0A0T6ANW1-F1
#
_cell.length_a   1.000
_cell.length_b   1.000
_cell.length_c   1.000
_cell.angle_alpha   90.00
_cell.angle_beta   90.00
_cell.angle_gamma   90.00
#
_symmetry.space_group_name_H-M   'P 1'
#
loop_
_entity.id
_entity.type
_entity.pdbx_description
1 polymer ?
#
loop_
_entity_poly.entity_id
_entity_poly.type
_entity_poly.pdbx_seq_one_letter_code
_entity_poly.pdbx_strand_id
1 'polypeptide(L)'
;MRPPARAALLALLALGAAALLPAPSRGQPSPAPAPVVPTLRILGFSPQRAPWNELVCRQAVAYAVDREAVAKAVAPHLPQPPQPAKGIQHPALPGFNASVQGYSHEPARAKHLFAECGFTGTIRLLVGGGVARSVTAHDDAVVASLRSTLSARVELERVASYEMLLFTAGTGTVPAWIVAWVSDQRNFGYPSFALGIARALVGDPEVRALVERGDALRAEEVMLRKALVIPIVYH
;
A
#
# COMPACT_ATOMS: atom_id res chain seq x y z
N MET A 1 43.40 -28.01 45.05
CA MET A 1 42.42 -28.27 43.97
C MET A 1 42.24 -26.99 43.17
N ARG A 2 42.68 -26.98 41.91
CA ARG A 2 42.50 -25.87 40.94
C ARG A 2 41.56 -26.37 39.84
N PRO A 3 40.55 -25.61 39.39
CA PRO A 3 39.87 -25.88 38.13
C PRO A 3 40.52 -25.11 36.96
N PRO A 4 40.37 -25.59 35.71
CA PRO A 4 41.10 -25.10 34.54
C PRO A 4 40.31 -24.07 33.71
N ALA A 5 41.02 -23.56 32.70
CA ALA A 5 40.84 -22.31 31.97
C ALA A 5 39.94 -22.35 30.71
N ARG A 6 39.80 -21.15 30.10
CA ARG A 6 39.38 -20.77 28.72
C ARG A 6 37.92 -20.28 28.62
N ALA A 7 37.57 -19.22 27.89
CA ALA A 7 38.26 -18.41 26.89
C ALA A 7 37.71 -16.98 26.86
N ALA A 8 38.58 -16.02 26.53
CA ALA A 8 38.23 -14.66 26.14
C ALA A 8 37.62 -14.67 24.72
N LEU A 9 36.49 -13.99 24.51
CA LEU A 9 35.94 -13.75 23.19
C LEU A 9 36.33 -12.34 22.73
N LEU A 10 37.20 -12.29 21.71
CA LEU A 10 37.61 -11.08 21.02
C LEU A 10 36.44 -10.43 20.28
N ALA A 11 36.33 -9.12 20.43
CA ALA A 11 35.64 -8.25 19.49
C ALA A 11 36.43 -8.19 18.17
N LEU A 12 35.77 -8.44 17.04
CA LEU A 12 36.32 -8.23 15.70
C LEU A 12 35.40 -7.29 14.93
N LEU A 13 35.94 -6.10 14.68
CA LEU A 13 35.47 -5.13 13.69
C LEU A 13 35.39 -5.79 12.31
N ALA A 14 34.22 -5.79 11.68
CA ALA A 14 34.10 -6.05 10.25
C ALA A 14 34.29 -4.73 9.50
N LEU A 15 35.53 -4.49 9.03
CA LEU A 15 35.82 -3.51 7.98
C LEU A 15 35.14 -3.96 6.67
N GLY A 16 34.59 -2.98 5.95
CA GLY A 16 33.93 -3.18 4.67
C GLY A 16 34.87 -3.75 3.61
N ALA A 17 34.46 -4.87 3.01
CA ALA A 17 34.91 -5.29 1.70
C ALA A 17 33.75 -5.05 0.73
N ALA A 18 33.81 -3.95 -0.01
CA ALA A 18 33.06 -3.82 -1.25
C ALA A 18 33.65 -4.86 -2.22
N ALA A 19 32.99 -6.00 -2.39
CA ALA A 19 33.35 -6.96 -3.41
C ALA A 19 33.16 -6.27 -4.78
N LEU A 20 34.26 -5.93 -5.45
CA LEU A 20 34.23 -5.63 -6.87
C LEU A 20 33.78 -6.90 -7.58
N LEU A 21 32.51 -6.96 -7.95
CA LEU A 21 32.00 -7.98 -8.86
C LEU A 21 32.75 -7.81 -10.20
N PRO A 22 33.28 -8.89 -10.79
CA PRO A 22 33.89 -8.81 -12.11
C PRO A 22 32.83 -8.39 -13.13
N ALA A 23 33.23 -7.54 -14.09
CA ALA A 23 32.35 -7.15 -15.20
C ALA A 23 31.87 -8.42 -15.95
N PRO A 24 30.59 -8.48 -16.37
CA PRO A 24 30.06 -9.66 -17.04
C PRO A 24 30.81 -9.91 -18.34
N SER A 25 31.30 -11.14 -18.51
CA SER A 25 31.96 -11.60 -19.74
C SER A 25 30.97 -11.53 -20.91
N ARG A 26 31.41 -10.94 -22.03
CA ARG A 26 30.64 -10.91 -23.31
C ARG A 26 30.36 -12.35 -23.74
N GLY A 27 29.13 -12.82 -23.52
CA GLY A 27 28.70 -14.17 -23.91
C GLY A 27 27.76 -14.87 -22.94
N GLN A 28 27.56 -14.37 -21.71
CA GLN A 28 26.49 -14.90 -20.85
C GLN A 28 25.13 -14.39 -21.32
N PRO A 29 24.12 -15.26 -21.49
CA PRO A 29 22.74 -14.80 -21.69
C PRO A 29 22.39 -13.90 -20.51
N SER A 30 21.77 -12.74 -20.77
CA SER A 30 21.28 -11.88 -19.69
C SER A 30 20.47 -12.73 -18.72
N PRO A 31 20.65 -12.57 -17.40
CA PRO A 31 19.84 -13.29 -16.44
C PRO A 31 18.38 -13.06 -16.78
N ALA A 32 17.58 -14.14 -16.75
CA ALA A 32 16.15 -14.04 -16.96
C ALA A 32 15.58 -12.95 -16.03
N PRO A 33 14.65 -12.10 -16.51
CA PRO A 33 14.06 -11.08 -15.66
C PRO A 33 13.47 -11.75 -14.40
N ALA A 34 13.73 -11.17 -13.23
CA ALA A 34 13.18 -11.67 -11.98
C ALA A 34 11.64 -11.76 -12.10
N PRO A 35 11.00 -12.79 -11.52
CA PRO A 35 9.56 -12.93 -11.60
C PRO A 35 8.87 -11.71 -11.00
N VAL A 36 7.91 -11.14 -11.73
CA VAL A 36 7.09 -10.04 -11.24
C VAL A 36 6.23 -10.58 -10.10
N VAL A 37 6.43 -10.04 -8.90
CA VAL A 37 5.65 -10.44 -7.73
C VAL A 37 4.37 -9.59 -7.72
N PRO A 38 3.17 -10.21 -7.83
CA PRO A 38 1.92 -9.47 -7.80
C PRO A 38 1.87 -8.50 -6.63
N THR A 39 1.61 -7.23 -6.92
CA THR A 39 1.59 -6.16 -5.92
C THR A 39 0.39 -5.26 -6.14
N LEU A 40 -0.22 -4.78 -5.07
CA LEU A 40 -1.28 -3.77 -5.11
C LEU A 40 -0.84 -2.56 -4.30
N ARG A 41 -0.94 -1.36 -4.87
CA ARG A 41 -0.87 -0.11 -4.09
C ARG A 41 -2.25 0.36 -3.70
N ILE A 42 -2.40 0.71 -2.43
CA ILE A 42 -3.65 1.15 -1.81
C ILE A 42 -3.46 2.43 -1.01
N LEU A 43 -4.49 3.26 -0.97
CA LEU A 43 -4.67 4.28 0.06
C LEU A 43 -5.66 3.73 1.09
N GLY A 44 -5.35 3.83 2.39
CA GLY A 44 -6.26 3.41 3.44
C GLY A 44 -6.49 4.48 4.49
N PHE A 45 -7.50 4.25 5.33
CA PHE A 45 -7.92 5.16 6.38
C PHE A 45 -8.10 4.45 7.71
N SER A 46 -7.96 5.21 8.80
CA SER A 46 -8.37 4.78 10.13
C SER A 46 -9.78 5.29 10.43
N PRO A 47 -10.83 4.44 10.36
CA PRO A 47 -12.22 4.88 10.51
C PRO A 47 -12.59 5.32 11.93
N GLN A 48 -11.67 5.28 12.89
CA GLN A 48 -11.85 5.80 14.24
C GLN A 48 -11.38 7.26 14.37
N ARG A 49 -10.84 7.86 13.30
CA ARG A 49 -10.20 9.18 13.32
C ARG A 49 -10.94 10.14 12.41
N ALA A 50 -11.31 11.31 12.92
CA ALA A 50 -11.85 12.38 12.08
C ALA A 50 -10.82 12.87 11.04
N PRO A 51 -11.26 13.26 9.82
CA PRO A 51 -12.63 13.18 9.29
C PRO A 51 -12.98 11.77 8.73
N TRP A 52 -12.05 10.84 8.79
CA TRP A 52 -12.14 9.52 8.16
C TRP A 52 -13.05 8.54 8.89
N ASN A 53 -13.65 8.91 10.02
CA ASN A 53 -14.77 8.19 10.60
C ASN A 53 -16.03 8.31 9.72
N GLU A 54 -16.17 9.42 9.00
CA GLU A 54 -17.28 9.64 8.09
C GLU A 54 -17.07 8.95 6.74
N LEU A 55 -18.07 8.16 6.33
CA LEU A 55 -18.03 7.46 5.04
C LEU A 55 -17.93 8.44 3.87
N VAL A 56 -18.67 9.55 3.93
CA VAL A 56 -18.70 10.56 2.87
C VAL A 56 -17.31 11.13 2.57
N CYS A 57 -16.50 11.34 3.61
CA CYS A 57 -15.12 11.82 3.48
C CYS A 57 -14.22 10.80 2.77
N ARG A 58 -14.33 9.51 3.13
CA ARG A 58 -13.56 8.44 2.49
C ARG A 58 -13.98 8.22 1.04
N GLN A 59 -15.28 8.29 0.75
CA GLN A 59 -15.81 8.21 -0.61
C GLN A 59 -15.36 9.39 -1.48
N ALA A 60 -15.33 10.61 -0.93
CA ALA A 60 -14.83 11.77 -1.64
C ALA A 60 -13.39 11.56 -2.13
N VAL A 61 -12.51 11.03 -1.26
CA VAL A 61 -11.14 10.67 -1.64
C VAL A 61 -11.13 9.54 -2.67
N ALA A 62 -11.96 8.51 -2.52
CA ALA A 62 -12.01 7.38 -3.45
C ALA A 62 -12.37 7.78 -4.88
N TYR A 63 -13.32 8.71 -5.04
CA TYR A 63 -13.70 9.30 -6.33
C TYR A 63 -12.69 10.34 -6.85
N ALA A 64 -11.86 10.92 -5.99
CA ALA A 64 -10.85 11.91 -6.36
C ALA A 64 -9.56 11.32 -6.92
N VAL A 65 -9.31 10.01 -6.75
CA VAL A 65 -8.07 9.37 -7.21
C VAL A 65 -8.20 8.93 -8.69
N ASP A 66 -7.39 9.55 -9.54
CA ASP A 66 -7.22 9.23 -10.96
C ASP A 66 -6.21 8.08 -11.12
N ARG A 67 -6.74 6.85 -11.12
CA ARG A 67 -5.93 5.64 -11.22
C ARG A 67 -5.21 5.52 -12.56
N GLU A 68 -5.79 6.06 -13.63
CA GLU A 68 -5.18 6.07 -14.96
C GLU A 68 -3.99 7.02 -15.00
N ALA A 69 -4.13 8.23 -14.43
CA ALA A 69 -3.03 9.17 -14.30
C ALA A 69 -1.91 8.62 -13.41
N VAL A 70 -2.25 7.95 -12.30
CA VAL A 70 -1.27 7.27 -11.44
C VAL A 70 -0.55 6.16 -12.21
N ALA A 71 -1.28 5.30 -12.93
CA ALA A 71 -0.68 4.22 -13.71
C ALA A 71 0.29 4.77 -14.77
N LYS A 72 -0.12 5.83 -15.49
CA LYS A 72 0.71 6.51 -16.50
C LYS A 72 1.96 7.15 -15.91
N ALA A 73 1.86 7.77 -14.72
CA ALA A 73 3.00 8.40 -14.06
C ALA A 73 4.05 7.36 -13.61
N VAL A 74 3.61 6.17 -13.21
CA VAL A 74 4.48 5.11 -12.68
C VAL A 74 5.08 4.25 -13.79
N ALA A 75 4.39 4.06 -14.91
CA ALA A 75 4.78 3.17 -16.01
C ALA A 75 6.25 3.33 -16.50
N PRO A 76 6.82 4.55 -16.65
CA PRO A 76 8.20 4.71 -17.10
C PRO A 76 9.27 4.22 -16.10
N HIS A 77 8.86 3.83 -14.90
CA HIS A 77 9.74 3.44 -13.80
C HIS A 77 9.61 1.97 -13.42
N LEU A 78 8.83 1.19 -14.17
CA LEU A 78 8.60 -0.24 -13.94
C LEU A 78 8.88 -1.05 -15.20
N PRO A 79 9.25 -2.35 -15.05
CA PRO A 79 9.45 -3.24 -16.19
C PRO A 79 8.14 -3.59 -16.92
N GLN A 80 7.00 -3.52 -16.23
CA GLN A 80 5.67 -3.69 -16.80
C GLN A 80 4.79 -2.50 -16.41
N PRO A 81 3.90 -2.03 -17.32
CA PRO A 81 3.02 -0.94 -17.01
C PRO A 81 2.01 -1.37 -15.92
N PRO A 82 1.85 -0.57 -14.86
CA PRO A 82 0.86 -0.85 -13.84
C PRO A 82 -0.56 -0.75 -14.41
N GLN A 83 -1.49 -1.51 -13.83
CA GLN A 83 -2.89 -1.50 -14.23
C GLN A 83 -3.76 -0.81 -13.18
N PRO A 84 -4.69 0.08 -13.56
CA PRO A 84 -5.66 0.66 -12.64
C PRO A 84 -6.44 -0.42 -11.86
N ALA A 85 -6.47 -0.32 -10.54
CA ALA A 85 -7.11 -1.30 -9.68
C ALA A 85 -8.56 -0.94 -9.35
N LYS A 86 -9.49 -1.87 -9.61
CA LYS A 86 -10.90 -1.79 -9.20
C LYS A 86 -11.20 -2.54 -7.90
N GLY A 87 -10.38 -3.55 -7.58
CA GLY A 87 -10.52 -4.43 -6.42
C GLY A 87 -9.22 -4.56 -5.66
N ILE A 88 -9.26 -5.35 -4.59
CA ILE A 88 -8.15 -5.62 -3.69
C ILE A 88 -7.39 -6.87 -4.14
N GLN A 89 -8.08 -7.92 -4.58
CA GLN A 89 -7.38 -9.12 -5.04
C GLN A 89 -6.73 -8.85 -6.40
N HIS A 90 -5.45 -9.20 -6.53
CA HIS A 90 -4.70 -8.98 -7.77
C HIS A 90 -5.15 -9.94 -8.89
N PRO A 91 -5.25 -9.51 -10.17
CA PRO A 91 -5.73 -10.36 -11.27
C PRO A 91 -4.94 -11.65 -11.50
N ALA A 92 -3.64 -11.65 -11.20
CA ALA A 92 -2.77 -12.81 -11.29
C ALA A 92 -2.88 -13.81 -10.11
N LEU A 93 -3.75 -13.56 -9.13
CA LEU A 93 -3.91 -14.40 -7.95
C LEU A 93 -5.28 -15.09 -7.91
N PRO A 94 -5.38 -16.30 -7.31
CA PRO A 94 -6.67 -16.96 -7.09
C PRO A 94 -7.63 -16.08 -6.29
N GLY A 95 -8.93 -16.21 -6.59
CA GLY A 95 -9.99 -15.45 -5.92
C GLY A 95 -10.21 -14.04 -6.49
N PHE A 96 -9.51 -13.64 -7.55
CA PHE A 96 -9.81 -12.40 -8.26
C PHE A 96 -11.25 -12.41 -8.81
N ASN A 97 -11.97 -11.31 -8.57
CA ASN A 97 -13.33 -11.13 -9.05
C ASN A 97 -13.40 -9.92 -10.01
N ALA A 98 -13.50 -10.20 -11.31
CA ALA A 98 -13.58 -9.17 -12.35
C ALA A 98 -14.88 -8.34 -12.30
N SER A 99 -15.92 -8.81 -11.60
CA SER A 99 -17.19 -8.09 -11.45
C SER A 99 -17.13 -6.95 -10.42
N VAL A 100 -16.06 -6.87 -9.61
CA VAL A 100 -15.84 -5.78 -8.66
C VAL A 100 -15.71 -4.47 -9.43
N GLN A 101 -16.66 -3.55 -9.22
CA GLN A 101 -16.68 -2.26 -9.90
C GLN A 101 -15.70 -1.25 -9.28
N GLY A 102 -15.54 -1.28 -7.95
CA GLY A 102 -14.72 -0.32 -7.23
C GLY A 102 -15.23 1.12 -7.33
N TYR A 103 -14.33 2.08 -7.08
CA TYR A 103 -14.59 3.51 -7.29
C TYR A 103 -13.98 3.97 -8.62
N SER A 104 -14.80 4.60 -9.45
CA SER A 104 -14.39 5.36 -10.64
C SER A 104 -13.72 6.69 -10.24
N HIS A 105 -12.97 7.28 -11.17
CA HIS A 105 -12.51 8.66 -11.05
C HIS A 105 -13.64 9.61 -11.46
N GLU A 106 -14.26 10.30 -10.49
CA GLU A 106 -15.39 11.21 -10.69
C GLU A 106 -15.13 12.53 -9.93
N PRO A 107 -14.30 13.45 -10.45
CA PRO A 107 -13.90 14.67 -9.74
C PRO A 107 -15.05 15.56 -9.26
N ALA A 108 -16.12 15.66 -10.06
CA ALA A 108 -17.29 16.45 -9.69
C ALA A 108 -18.03 15.85 -8.48
N ARG A 109 -18.19 14.52 -8.46
CA ARG A 109 -18.79 13.80 -7.36
C ARG A 109 -17.91 13.86 -6.12
N ALA A 110 -16.60 13.70 -6.28
CA ALA A 110 -15.63 13.84 -5.20
C ALA A 110 -15.71 15.22 -4.55
N LYS A 111 -15.75 16.30 -5.33
CA LYS A 111 -15.93 17.68 -4.85
C LYS A 111 -17.20 17.86 -4.03
N HIS A 112 -18.31 17.33 -4.52
CA HIS A 112 -19.60 17.40 -3.83
C HIS A 112 -19.55 16.69 -2.47
N LEU A 113 -19.11 15.43 -2.45
CA LEU A 113 -18.98 14.63 -1.22
C LEU A 113 -17.98 15.26 -0.24
N PHE A 114 -16.92 15.89 -0.74
CA PHE A 114 -15.95 16.56 0.12
C PHE A 114 -16.49 17.84 0.76
N ALA A 115 -17.37 18.57 0.05
CA ALA A 115 -18.08 19.69 0.64
C ALA A 115 -19.04 19.22 1.76
N GLU A 116 -19.76 18.12 1.54
CA GLU A 116 -20.63 17.48 2.56
C GLU A 116 -19.82 16.95 3.76
N CYS A 117 -18.62 16.42 3.53
CA CYS A 117 -17.68 16.02 4.56
C CYS A 117 -17.32 17.18 5.51
N GLY A 118 -17.38 18.44 5.04
CA GLY A 118 -17.12 19.63 5.85
C GLY A 118 -15.68 19.76 6.35
N PHE A 119 -14.74 18.95 5.85
CA PHE A 119 -13.37 18.95 6.31
C PHE A 119 -12.57 20.10 5.68
N THR A 120 -12.00 20.95 6.53
CA THR A 120 -11.22 22.14 6.13
C THR A 120 -9.73 22.04 6.46
N GLY A 121 -9.30 20.89 6.99
CA GLY A 121 -7.93 20.68 7.45
C GLY A 121 -6.97 20.17 6.37
N THR A 122 -5.82 19.67 6.83
CA THR A 122 -4.83 19.01 5.97
C THR A 122 -5.06 17.50 5.94
N ILE A 123 -5.18 16.93 4.74
CA ILE A 123 -5.09 15.50 4.49
C ILE A 123 -3.62 15.11 4.59
N ARG A 124 -3.23 14.47 5.70
CA ARG A 124 -1.89 13.90 5.89
C ARG A 124 -1.91 12.43 5.52
N LEU A 125 -1.07 12.05 4.54
CA LEU A 125 -0.91 10.68 4.09
C LEU A 125 0.44 10.15 4.59
N LEU A 126 0.40 9.16 5.48
CA LEU A 126 1.60 8.46 5.91
C LEU A 126 2.10 7.53 4.82
N VAL A 127 3.39 7.59 4.50
CA VAL A 127 4.04 6.72 3.50
C VAL A 127 5.37 6.21 4.04
N GLY A 128 5.86 5.11 3.46
CA GLY A 128 7.09 4.45 3.90
C GLY A 128 8.35 5.21 3.45
N GLY A 129 9.51 4.76 3.94
CA GLY A 129 10.81 5.35 3.62
C GLY A 129 11.32 5.08 2.19
N GLY A 130 10.55 4.38 1.36
CA GLY A 130 10.93 4.07 -0.02
C GLY A 130 10.99 5.32 -0.90
N VAL A 131 12.11 5.49 -1.62
CA VAL A 131 12.37 6.65 -2.49
C VAL A 131 12.67 6.27 -3.94
N ALA A 132 12.37 5.02 -4.33
CA ALA A 132 12.48 4.60 -5.72
C ALA A 132 11.56 5.46 -6.61
N ARG A 133 11.98 5.74 -7.85
CA ARG A 133 11.22 6.63 -8.77
C ARG A 133 9.77 6.18 -8.99
N SER A 134 9.52 4.87 -9.04
CA SER A 134 8.16 4.33 -9.14
C SER A 134 7.31 4.63 -7.89
N VAL A 135 7.91 4.60 -6.70
CA VAL A 135 7.24 4.92 -5.44
C VAL A 135 6.93 6.42 -5.37
N THR A 136 7.91 7.27 -5.67
CA THR A 136 7.72 8.73 -5.63
C THR A 136 6.71 9.18 -6.69
N ALA A 137 6.80 8.67 -7.92
CA ALA A 137 5.85 8.99 -8.98
C ALA A 137 4.42 8.57 -8.63
N HIS A 138 4.25 7.43 -7.96
CA HIS A 138 2.95 7.00 -7.47
C HIS A 138 2.39 7.98 -6.42
N ASP A 139 3.16 8.25 -5.36
CA ASP A 139 2.71 9.08 -4.25
C ASP A 139 2.41 10.51 -4.71
N ASP A 140 3.25 11.07 -5.59
CA ASP A 140 3.05 12.41 -6.16
C ASP A 140 1.80 12.47 -7.05
N ALA A 141 1.55 11.43 -7.87
CA ALA A 141 0.36 11.37 -8.71
C ALA A 141 -0.93 11.26 -7.89
N VAL A 142 -0.93 10.47 -6.79
CA VAL A 142 -2.06 10.43 -5.85
C VAL A 142 -2.29 11.81 -5.23
N VAL A 143 -1.24 12.45 -4.73
CA VAL A 143 -1.34 13.81 -4.14
C VAL A 143 -1.84 14.83 -5.16
N ALA A 144 -1.36 14.78 -6.40
CA ALA A 144 -1.83 15.66 -7.48
C ALA A 144 -3.32 15.46 -7.77
N SER A 145 -3.78 14.22 -7.80
CA SER A 145 -5.20 13.89 -7.99
C SER A 145 -6.07 14.46 -6.87
N LEU A 146 -5.64 14.31 -5.61
CA LEU A 146 -6.36 14.85 -4.47
C LEU A 146 -6.34 16.38 -4.45
N ARG A 147 -5.21 17.03 -4.72
CA ARG A 147 -5.10 18.50 -4.72
C ARG A 147 -5.87 19.17 -5.87
N SER A 148 -5.96 18.53 -7.03
CA SER A 148 -6.72 19.07 -8.17
C SER A 148 -8.24 18.92 -7.99
N THR A 149 -8.66 18.01 -7.11
CA THR A 149 -10.07 17.68 -6.92
C THR A 149 -10.63 18.23 -5.61
N LEU A 150 -9.95 18.00 -4.49
CA LEU A 150 -10.45 18.30 -3.15
C LEU A 150 -9.94 19.66 -2.68
N SER A 151 -10.83 20.47 -2.09
CA SER A 151 -10.50 21.77 -1.50
C SER A 151 -9.80 21.62 -0.14
N ALA A 152 -8.69 20.88 -0.09
CA ALA A 152 -7.89 20.68 1.11
C ALA A 152 -6.39 20.72 0.80
N ARG A 153 -5.60 21.07 1.82
CA ARG A 153 -4.15 20.86 1.77
C ARG A 153 -3.88 19.36 1.87
N VAL A 154 -2.98 18.85 1.03
CA VAL A 154 -2.58 17.44 1.05
C VAL A 154 -1.08 17.37 1.28
N GLU A 155 -0.63 16.58 2.25
CA GLU A 155 0.77 16.42 2.63
C GLU A 155 1.14 14.96 2.76
N LEU A 156 2.38 14.63 2.37
CA LEU A 156 2.99 13.33 2.62
C LEU A 156 3.83 13.41 3.89
N GLU A 157 3.68 12.42 4.77
CA GLU A 157 4.53 12.23 5.94
C GLU A 157 5.28 10.90 5.80
N ARG A 158 6.62 10.94 5.81
CA ARG A 158 7.46 9.75 5.60
C ARG A 158 7.94 9.19 6.92
N VAL A 159 7.73 7.89 7.12
CA VAL A 159 8.37 7.13 8.20
C VAL A 159 9.63 6.43 7.72
N ALA A 160 10.47 6.00 8.65
CA ALA A 160 11.80 5.46 8.35
C ALA A 160 11.79 4.17 7.53
N SER A 161 10.77 3.33 7.69
CA SER A 161 10.72 2.02 7.03
C SER A 161 9.29 1.57 6.66
N TYR A 162 9.20 0.52 5.85
CA TYR A 162 7.92 -0.10 5.48
C TYR A 162 7.25 -0.77 6.69
N GLU A 163 8.02 -1.40 7.56
CA GLU A 163 7.55 -2.03 8.79
C GLU A 163 6.98 -0.98 9.74
N MET A 164 7.63 0.17 9.87
CA MET A 164 7.13 1.29 10.67
C MET A 164 5.82 1.83 10.11
N LEU A 165 5.68 1.89 8.78
CA LEU A 165 4.43 2.28 8.12
C LEU A 165 3.30 1.30 8.48
N LEU A 166 3.52 0.00 8.28
CA LEU A 166 2.52 -1.03 8.59
C LEU A 166 2.12 -1.01 10.07
N PHE A 167 3.11 -0.95 10.97
CA PHE A 167 2.87 -0.89 12.40
C PHE A 167 2.02 0.33 12.76
N THR A 168 2.44 1.52 12.30
CA THR A 168 1.76 2.78 12.62
C THR A 168 0.34 2.81 12.05
N ALA A 169 0.17 2.43 10.79
CA ALA A 169 -1.15 2.31 10.16
C ALA A 169 -2.06 1.33 10.90
N GLY A 170 -1.55 0.15 11.26
CA GLY A 170 -2.28 -0.89 11.98
C GLY A 170 -2.74 -0.48 13.39
N THR A 171 -2.09 0.51 14.02
CA THR A 171 -2.56 1.06 15.31
C THR A 171 -3.89 1.81 15.20
N GLY A 172 -4.28 2.26 14.01
CA GLY A 172 -5.45 3.11 13.80
C GLY A 172 -5.27 4.57 14.27
N THR A 173 -4.07 4.96 14.71
CA THR A 173 -3.80 6.32 15.23
C THR A 173 -3.53 7.33 14.13
N VAL A 174 -2.96 6.89 13.01
CA VAL A 174 -2.70 7.75 11.85
C VAL A 174 -3.91 7.81 10.94
N PRO A 175 -4.27 9.01 10.45
CA PRO A 175 -5.55 9.25 9.78
C PRO A 175 -5.68 8.48 8.46
N ALA A 176 -4.66 8.58 7.60
CA ALA A 176 -4.64 7.99 6.27
C ALA A 176 -3.21 7.62 5.87
N TRP A 177 -3.06 6.66 4.97
CA TRP A 177 -1.77 6.09 4.58
C TRP A 177 -1.80 5.54 3.15
N ILE A 178 -0.63 5.46 2.51
CA ILE A 178 -0.44 4.73 1.24
C ILE A 178 0.53 3.58 1.49
N VAL A 179 0.12 2.36 1.15
CA VAL A 179 0.96 1.16 1.26
C VAL A 179 0.98 0.38 -0.06
N ALA A 180 2.06 -0.37 -0.28
CA ALA A 180 2.08 -1.45 -1.26
C ALA A 180 1.91 -2.78 -0.53
N TRP A 181 1.03 -3.63 -1.02
CA TRP A 181 0.83 -4.99 -0.54
C TRP A 181 1.34 -5.97 -1.57
N VAL A 182 2.31 -6.79 -1.18
CA VAL A 182 2.98 -7.76 -2.05
C VAL A 182 2.46 -9.15 -1.74
N SER A 183 2.29 -9.99 -2.76
CA SER A 183 1.93 -11.39 -2.58
C SER A 183 2.97 -12.15 -1.75
N ASP A 184 2.57 -12.59 -0.56
CA ASP A 184 3.28 -13.60 0.23
C ASP A 184 2.37 -14.83 0.40
N GLN A 185 2.80 -15.96 -0.17
CA GLN A 185 2.07 -17.23 -0.11
C GLN A 185 1.90 -17.77 1.32
N ARG A 186 2.67 -17.26 2.29
CA ARG A 186 2.69 -17.75 3.68
C ARG A 186 1.59 -17.17 4.58
N ASN A 187 0.80 -16.20 4.12
CA ASN A 187 -0.07 -15.43 5.02
C ASN A 187 -1.39 -16.11 5.42
N PHE A 188 -2.02 -16.94 4.55
CA PHE A 188 -3.34 -17.56 4.81
C PHE A 188 -3.53 -18.95 4.17
N GLY A 189 -2.45 -19.65 3.79
CA GLY A 189 -2.53 -20.89 2.99
C GLY A 189 -2.77 -20.65 1.49
N TYR A 190 -3.09 -19.42 1.10
CA TYR A 190 -3.08 -18.88 -0.26
C TYR A 190 -2.86 -17.34 -0.19
N PRO A 191 -2.38 -16.69 -1.26
CA PRO A 191 -2.06 -15.26 -1.24
C PRO A 191 -3.34 -14.38 -1.28
N SER A 192 -4.03 -14.27 -0.15
CA SER A 192 -5.19 -13.38 0.01
C SER A 192 -4.73 -11.96 0.35
N PHE A 193 -4.93 -11.02 -0.57
CA PHE A 193 -4.66 -9.60 -0.30
C PHE A 193 -5.70 -9.05 0.66
N ALA A 194 -6.98 -9.39 0.44
CA ALA A 194 -8.08 -8.91 1.26
C ALA A 194 -7.89 -9.25 2.74
N LEU A 195 -7.62 -10.52 3.08
CA LEU A 195 -7.41 -10.92 4.47
C LEU A 195 -6.12 -10.35 5.06
N GLY A 196 -5.05 -10.24 4.26
CA GLY A 196 -3.78 -9.67 4.70
C GLY A 196 -3.89 -8.20 5.08
N ILE A 197 -4.44 -7.40 4.17
CA ILE A 197 -4.68 -5.97 4.38
C ILE A 197 -5.66 -5.77 5.53
N ALA A 198 -6.77 -6.52 5.54
CA ALA A 198 -7.77 -6.43 6.60
C ALA A 198 -7.17 -6.69 7.99
N ARG A 199 -6.40 -7.78 8.14
CA ARG A 199 -5.76 -8.15 9.40
C ARG A 199 -4.74 -7.12 9.86
N ALA A 200 -3.93 -6.60 8.94
CA ALA A 200 -2.80 -5.76 9.28
C ALA A 200 -3.18 -4.29 9.50
N LEU A 201 -4.17 -3.77 8.76
CA LEU A 201 -4.36 -2.32 8.60
C LEU A 201 -5.78 -1.84 8.86
N VAL A 202 -6.78 -2.72 8.95
CA VAL A 202 -8.18 -2.32 9.03
C VAL A 202 -8.76 -2.62 10.43
N GLY A 203 -9.00 -1.55 11.19
CA GLY A 203 -9.56 -1.63 12.54
C GLY A 203 -11.09 -1.78 12.63
N ASP A 204 -11.79 -2.00 11.52
CA ASP A 204 -13.26 -2.11 11.49
C ASP A 204 -13.75 -3.46 12.08
N PRO A 205 -14.69 -3.47 13.04
CA PRO A 205 -15.14 -4.72 13.69
C PRO A 205 -15.78 -5.75 12.75
N GLU A 206 -16.53 -5.30 11.74
CA GLU A 206 -17.15 -6.21 10.76
C GLU A 206 -16.08 -6.91 9.93
N VAL A 207 -15.06 -6.16 9.50
CA VAL A 207 -13.91 -6.68 8.77
C VAL A 207 -13.10 -7.66 9.65
N ARG A 208 -12.88 -7.36 10.92
CA ARG A 208 -12.17 -8.27 11.85
C ARG A 208 -12.88 -9.62 11.99
N ALA A 209 -14.20 -9.63 12.14
CA ALA A 209 -14.97 -10.87 12.22
C ALA A 209 -14.88 -11.70 10.91
N LEU A 210 -14.74 -11.04 9.76
CA LEU A 210 -14.56 -11.72 8.47
C LEU A 210 -13.16 -12.34 8.33
N VAL A 211 -12.14 -11.68 8.89
CA VAL A 211 -10.78 -12.24 8.96
C VAL A 211 -10.75 -13.50 9.80
N GLU A 212 -11.41 -13.51 10.96
CA GLU A 212 -11.50 -14.69 11.84
C GLU A 212 -12.17 -15.89 11.16
N ARG A 213 -13.11 -15.63 10.25
CA ARG A 213 -13.79 -16.67 9.45
C ARG A 213 -13.05 -17.04 8.15
N GLY A 214 -11.99 -16.31 7.79
CA GLY A 214 -11.28 -16.51 6.52
C GLY A 214 -12.09 -16.13 5.28
N ASP A 215 -13.11 -15.28 5.41
CA ASP A 215 -14.01 -14.90 4.30
C ASP A 215 -13.44 -13.73 3.49
N ALA A 216 -12.51 -14.04 2.59
CA ALA A 216 -11.78 -13.03 1.81
C ALA A 216 -12.68 -12.19 0.89
N LEU A 217 -13.66 -12.82 0.23
CA LEU A 217 -14.54 -12.14 -0.72
C LEU A 217 -15.43 -11.12 -0.01
N ARG A 218 -16.01 -11.52 1.13
CA ARG A 218 -16.84 -10.62 1.92
C ARG A 218 -16.00 -9.55 2.61
N ALA A 219 -14.78 -9.86 3.05
CA ALA A 219 -13.86 -8.86 3.59
C ALA A 219 -13.54 -7.78 2.54
N GLU A 220 -13.24 -8.17 1.30
CA GLU A 220 -13.03 -7.23 0.19
C GLU A 220 -14.26 -6.36 -0.06
N GLU A 221 -15.45 -6.97 -0.16
CA GLU A 221 -16.69 -6.24 -0.40
C GLU A 221 -16.97 -5.20 0.70
N VAL A 222 -16.82 -5.58 1.98
CA VAL A 222 -17.06 -4.67 3.10
C VAL A 222 -16.04 -3.53 3.09
N MET A 223 -14.76 -3.82 2.85
CA MET A 223 -13.71 -2.81 2.79
C MET A 223 -13.96 -1.79 1.67
N LEU A 224 -14.39 -2.23 0.48
CA LEU A 224 -14.72 -1.35 -0.64
C LEU A 224 -16.02 -0.56 -0.39
N ARG A 225 -17.08 -1.23 0.08
CA ARG A 225 -18.38 -0.60 0.40
C ARG A 225 -18.21 0.51 1.43
N LYS A 226 -17.38 0.29 2.46
CA LYS A 226 -17.08 1.27 3.51
C LYS A 226 -15.95 2.23 3.14
N ALA A 227 -15.35 2.12 1.94
CA ALA A 227 -14.18 2.90 1.51
C ALA A 227 -13.04 2.90 2.56
N LEU A 228 -12.81 1.77 3.22
CA LEU A 228 -11.75 1.65 4.26
C LEU A 228 -10.37 1.59 3.63
N VAL A 229 -10.29 1.01 2.44
CA VAL A 229 -9.13 1.05 1.55
C VAL A 229 -9.59 1.33 0.13
N ILE A 230 -8.72 2.00 -0.62
CA ILE A 230 -8.91 2.43 -2.00
C ILE A 230 -7.79 1.77 -2.81
N PRO A 231 -8.09 0.70 -3.57
CA PRO A 231 -7.16 0.16 -4.55
C PRO A 231 -6.81 1.20 -5.60
N ILE A 232 -5.53 1.31 -5.94
CA ILE A 232 -5.03 2.32 -6.88
C ILE A 232 -4.48 1.66 -8.15
N VAL A 233 -3.40 0.89 -8.02
CA VAL A 233 -2.76 0.20 -9.14
C VAL A 233 -2.21 -1.17 -8.77
N TYR A 234 -2.32 -2.10 -9.70
CA TYR A 234 -1.63 -3.40 -9.70
C TYR A 234 -0.26 -3.26 -10.38
N HIS A 235 0.76 -3.93 -9.83
CA HIS A 235 2.09 -4.10 -10.42
C HIS A 235 2.42 -5.58 -10.65
#